data_AF-A0A9E4IVT1-F1
#
_entry.id   AF-A0A9E4IVT1-F1
#
_cell.length_a   1.000
_cell.length_b   1.000
_cell.length_c   1.000
_cell.angle_alpha   90.00
_cell.angle_beta   90.00
_cell.angle_gamma   90.00
#
_symmetry.space_group_name_H-M   'P 1'
#
loop_
_entity.id
_entity.type
_entity.pdbx_description
1 polymer ?
#
loop_
_entity_poly.entity_id
_entity_poly.type
_entity_poly.pdbx_seq_one_letter_code
_entity_poly.pdbx_strand_id
1 'polypeptide(L)'
;MGFALGLLELHLFASRDRRRLHLSRREVWSPSLCIGIGILAGGRAVEIAFDEWPFYREHPRLIPAFWLGGMATHGLLLGGLAGAAAFAIRYRKPLLPLAAQRLAFAVLLACCLTIPSNWTQDVPARYGDRHAGLEDTWLYPEIDTAPP
;
A
#
# COMPACT_ATOMS: atom_id res chain seq x y z
N MET A 1 5.12 -9.45 -4.96
CA MET A 1 4.31 -10.65 -5.25
C MET A 1 3.17 -10.87 -4.26
N GLY A 2 3.39 -10.78 -2.94
CA GLY A 2 2.34 -11.01 -1.93
C GLY A 2 1.07 -10.14 -2.06
N PHE A 3 1.22 -8.82 -2.27
CA PHE A 3 0.06 -7.92 -2.38
C PHE A 3 -0.84 -8.20 -3.59
N ALA A 4 -0.26 -8.47 -4.75
CA ALA A 4 -1.02 -8.78 -5.96
C ALA A 4 -1.83 -10.07 -5.79
N LEU A 5 -1.23 -11.09 -5.16
CA LEU A 5 -1.92 -12.33 -4.81
C LEU A 5 -3.04 -12.08 -3.79
N GLY A 6 -2.80 -11.26 -2.76
CA GLY A 6 -3.84 -10.90 -1.79
C GLY A 6 -5.05 -10.19 -2.41
N LEU A 7 -4.80 -9.23 -3.30
CA LEU A 7 -5.87 -8.53 -4.03
C LEU A 7 -6.60 -9.43 -5.03
N LEU A 8 -5.87 -10.38 -5.66
CA LEU A 8 -6.45 -11.39 -6.52
C LEU A 8 -7.33 -12.36 -5.72
N GLU A 9 -6.85 -12.88 -4.60
CA GLU A 9 -7.64 -13.76 -3.72
C GLU A 9 -8.90 -13.05 -3.22
N LEU A 10 -8.79 -11.78 -2.81
CA LEU A 10 -9.95 -10.97 -2.47
C LEU A 10 -10.93 -10.83 -3.64
N HIS A 11 -10.43 -10.60 -4.85
CA HIS A 11 -11.27 -10.49 -6.04
C HIS A 11 -11.97 -11.82 -6.37
N LEU A 12 -11.24 -12.93 -6.28
CA LEU A 12 -11.78 -14.26 -6.54
C LEU A 12 -12.80 -14.67 -5.47
N PHE A 13 -12.54 -14.35 -4.20
CA PHE A 13 -13.49 -14.51 -3.10
C PHE A 13 -14.76 -13.69 -3.36
N ALA A 14 -14.63 -12.39 -3.66
CA ALA A 14 -15.76 -11.54 -4.00
C ALA A 14 -16.56 -12.05 -5.22
N SER A 15 -15.87 -12.66 -6.19
CA SER A 15 -16.48 -13.28 -7.38
C SER A 15 -17.26 -14.55 -7.04
N ARG A 16 -16.67 -15.44 -6.23
CA ARG A 16 -17.25 -16.73 -5.81
C ARG A 16 -18.45 -16.53 -4.89
N ASP A 17 -18.31 -15.64 -3.90
CA ASP A 17 -19.29 -15.39 -2.85
C ASP A 17 -20.17 -14.15 -3.07
N ARG A 18 -20.20 -13.62 -4.30
CA ARG A 18 -20.96 -12.39 -4.65
C ARG A 18 -22.40 -12.38 -4.12
N ARG A 19 -23.08 -13.54 -4.12
CA ARG A 19 -24.47 -13.65 -3.65
C ARG A 19 -24.57 -13.49 -2.12
N ARG A 20 -23.61 -14.04 -1.37
CA ARG A 20 -23.52 -13.88 0.09
C ARG A 20 -23.16 -12.45 0.48
N LEU A 21 -22.32 -11.80 -0.31
CA LEU A 21 -21.90 -10.41 -0.11
C LEU A 21 -22.88 -9.38 -0.69
N HIS A 22 -24.00 -9.85 -1.26
CA HIS A 22 -25.00 -9.01 -1.93
C HIS A 22 -24.41 -8.09 -3.03
N LEU A 23 -23.37 -8.55 -3.73
CA LEU A 23 -22.70 -7.80 -4.80
C LEU A 23 -23.31 -8.10 -6.17
N SER A 24 -23.55 -7.04 -6.93
CA SER A 24 -23.82 -7.12 -8.37
C SER A 24 -22.54 -7.48 -9.14
N ARG A 25 -22.70 -7.98 -10.37
CA ARG A 25 -21.57 -8.32 -11.26
C ARG A 25 -20.62 -7.14 -11.51
N ARG A 26 -21.12 -5.91 -11.45
CA ARG A 26 -20.34 -4.68 -11.65
C ARG A 26 -19.54 -4.29 -10.40
N GLU A 27 -20.00 -4.67 -9.22
CA GLU A 27 -19.38 -4.31 -7.94
C GLU A 27 -18.28 -5.28 -7.48
N VAL A 28 -18.10 -6.41 -8.17
CA VAL A 28 -17.13 -7.45 -7.78
C VAL A 28 -15.69 -6.93 -7.72
N TRP A 29 -15.35 -5.94 -8.56
CA TRP A 29 -14.03 -5.31 -8.56
C TRP A 29 -13.88 -4.21 -7.51
N SER A 30 -14.99 -3.64 -7.05
CA SER A 30 -14.99 -2.47 -6.18
C SER A 30 -14.25 -2.69 -4.86
N PRO A 31 -14.38 -3.82 -4.15
CA PRO A 31 -13.59 -4.07 -2.94
C PRO A 31 -12.08 -4.04 -3.20
N SER A 32 -11.61 -4.78 -4.21
CA SER A 32 -10.18 -4.87 -4.53
C SER A 32 -9.62 -3.53 -5.00
N LEU A 33 -10.39 -2.75 -5.76
CA LEU A 33 -9.99 -1.42 -6.20
C LEU A 33 -9.93 -0.43 -5.03
N CYS A 34 -10.97 -0.37 -4.20
CA CYS A 34 -10.99 0.54 -3.05
C CYS A 34 -9.88 0.21 -2.04
N ILE A 35 -9.66 -1.07 -1.75
CA ILE A 35 -8.59 -1.51 -0.85
C ILE A 35 -7.22 -1.27 -1.48
N GLY A 36 -7.02 -1.58 -2.77
CA GLY A 36 -5.76 -1.32 -3.47
C GLY A 36 -5.38 0.15 -3.51
N ILE A 37 -6.34 1.04 -3.85
CA ILE A 37 -6.15 2.49 -3.80
C ILE A 37 -5.82 2.95 -2.39
N GLY A 38 -6.56 2.43 -1.39
CA GLY A 38 -6.31 2.71 0.01
C GLY A 38 -4.88 2.36 0.43
N ILE A 39 -4.42 1.14 0.13
CA ILE A 39 -3.06 0.67 0.43
C ILE A 39 -2.00 1.59 -0.17
N LEU A 40 -2.14 1.95 -1.45
CA LEU A 40 -1.19 2.84 -2.14
C LEU A 40 -1.19 4.23 -1.51
N ALA A 41 -2.37 4.83 -1.35
CA ALA A 41 -2.48 6.19 -0.81
C ALA A 41 -2.01 6.27 0.64
N GLY A 42 -2.43 5.32 1.48
CA GLY A 42 -2.08 5.28 2.90
C GLY A 42 -0.60 5.00 3.13
N GLY A 43 -0.02 4.03 2.40
CA GLY A 43 1.40 3.71 2.50
C GLY A 43 2.28 4.89 2.15
N ARG A 44 1.90 5.62 1.11
CA ARG A 44 2.64 6.80 0.67
C ARG A 44 2.46 7.98 1.61
N ALA A 45 1.23 8.24 2.06
CA ALA A 45 0.93 9.38 2.91
C ALA A 45 1.60 9.28 4.29
N VAL A 46 1.62 8.09 4.90
CA VAL A 46 2.25 7.90 6.22
C VAL A 46 3.77 8.06 6.14
N GLU A 47 4.42 7.46 5.14
CA GLU A 47 5.87 7.63 4.93
C GLU A 47 6.23 9.12 4.82
N ILE A 48 5.52 9.83 3.94
CA ILE A 48 5.79 11.25 3.66
C ILE A 48 5.55 12.11 4.90
N ALA A 49 4.52 11.81 5.69
CA ALA A 49 4.15 12.64 6.82
C ALA A 49 5.04 12.43 8.05
N PHE A 50 5.50 11.19 8.29
CA PHE A 50 6.19 10.83 9.52
C PHE A 50 7.69 10.64 9.36
N ASP A 51 8.14 10.12 8.22
CA ASP A 51 9.54 9.73 8.02
C ASP A 51 10.26 10.76 7.14
N GLU A 52 9.61 11.26 6.08
CA GLU A 52 10.29 11.97 4.97
C GLU A 52 9.78 13.39 4.69
N TRP A 53 9.04 13.99 5.63
CA TRP A 53 8.40 15.30 5.41
C TRP A 53 9.38 16.41 4.99
N PRO A 54 10.59 16.54 5.58
CA PRO A 54 11.57 17.54 5.17
C PRO A 54 11.96 17.46 3.69
N PHE A 55 12.07 16.27 3.12
CA PHE A 55 12.41 16.08 1.71
C PHE A 55 11.24 16.42 0.79
N TYR A 56 10.04 15.87 1.07
CA TYR A 56 8.89 16.01 0.16
C TYR A 56 8.25 17.40 0.16
N ARG A 57 8.41 18.21 1.22
CA ARG A 57 7.95 19.61 1.21
C ARG A 57 8.71 20.48 0.21
N GLU A 58 9.96 20.16 -0.07
CA GLU A 58 10.79 20.83 -1.08
C GLU A 58 10.57 20.22 -2.47
N HIS A 59 10.15 18.96 -2.53
CA HIS A 59 9.95 18.19 -3.75
C HIS A 59 8.51 17.64 -3.90
N PRO A 60 7.46 18.48 -3.87
CA PRO A 60 6.07 18.00 -3.85
C PRO A 60 5.67 17.19 -5.10
N ARG A 61 6.36 17.41 -6.23
CA ARG A 61 6.18 16.64 -7.47
C ARG A 61 6.57 15.16 -7.35
N LEU A 62 7.36 14.78 -6.35
CA LEU A 62 7.80 13.40 -6.11
C LEU A 62 6.84 12.63 -5.19
N ILE A 63 5.84 13.29 -4.60
CA ILE A 63 4.83 12.64 -3.76
C ILE A 63 4.14 11.47 -4.48
N PRO A 64 3.66 11.58 -5.75
CA PRO A 64 3.06 10.44 -6.45
C PRO A 64 4.07 9.46 -7.06
N ALA A 65 5.39 9.66 -6.87
CA ALA A 65 6.43 8.84 -7.47
C ALA A 65 6.62 7.51 -6.74
N PHE A 66 5.64 6.60 -6.86
CA PHE A 66 5.67 5.28 -6.21
C PHE A 66 6.86 4.39 -6.61
N TRP A 67 7.50 4.68 -7.74
CA TRP A 67 8.69 3.95 -8.22
C TRP A 67 9.96 4.27 -7.43
N LEU A 68 9.97 5.32 -6.61
CA LEU A 68 11.07 5.65 -5.70
C LEU A 68 11.10 4.74 -4.45
N GLY A 69 10.12 3.85 -4.30
CA GLY A 69 9.90 3.12 -3.05
C GLY A 69 9.39 4.06 -1.96
N GLY A 70 9.61 3.71 -0.69
CA GLY A 70 9.23 4.54 0.47
C GLY A 70 7.73 4.46 0.72
N MET A 71 7.33 3.35 1.34
CA MET A 71 5.94 2.97 1.54
C MET A 71 5.80 2.43 2.97
N ALA A 72 5.33 3.30 3.87
CA ALA A 72 5.22 2.99 5.27
C ALA A 72 4.25 1.82 5.49
N THR A 73 4.78 0.73 6.00
CA THR A 73 4.03 -0.51 6.22
C THR A 73 2.75 -0.29 7.04
N HIS A 74 2.80 0.55 8.10
CA HIS A 74 1.62 0.98 8.87
C HIS A 74 0.61 1.78 8.03
N GLY A 75 1.09 2.60 7.11
CA GLY A 75 0.26 3.34 6.16
C GLY A 75 -0.49 2.45 5.18
N LEU A 76 0.11 1.35 4.71
CA LEU A 76 -0.58 0.37 3.88
C LEU A 76 -1.79 -0.22 4.61
N LEU A 77 -1.67 -0.42 5.94
CA LEU A 77 -2.73 -0.97 6.76
C LEU A 77 -3.88 -0.01 6.95
N LEU A 78 -3.55 1.20 7.41
CA LEU A 78 -4.53 2.26 7.63
C LEU A 78 -5.24 2.58 6.32
N GLY A 79 -4.48 2.63 5.24
CA GLY A 79 -4.98 2.78 3.88
C GLY A 79 -5.92 1.66 3.45
N GLY A 80 -5.54 0.40 3.63
CA GLY A 80 -6.38 -0.75 3.28
C GLY A 80 -7.67 -0.81 4.10
N LEU A 81 -7.61 -0.50 5.40
CA LEU A 81 -8.79 -0.39 6.27
C LEU A 81 -9.70 0.75 5.82
N ALA A 82 -9.13 1.92 5.53
CA ALA A 82 -9.87 3.06 4.99
C ALA A 82 -10.52 2.73 3.63
N GLY A 83 -9.83 1.99 2.76
CA GLY A 83 -10.36 1.51 1.49
C GLY A 83 -11.53 0.54 1.66
N ALA A 84 -11.42 -0.40 2.60
CA ALA A 84 -12.52 -1.32 2.95
C ALA A 84 -13.72 -0.57 3.55
N ALA A 85 -13.47 0.41 4.43
CA ALA A 85 -14.50 1.27 5.00
C ALA A 85 -15.18 2.12 3.93
N ALA A 86 -14.41 2.75 3.03
CA ALA A 86 -14.92 3.52 1.91
C ALA A 86 -15.81 2.67 1.00
N PHE A 87 -15.40 1.42 0.70
CA PHE A 87 -16.24 0.47 -0.03
C PHE A 87 -17.56 0.19 0.71
N ALA A 88 -17.49 -0.20 1.99
CA ALA A 88 -18.69 -0.53 2.76
C ALA A 88 -19.66 0.65 2.86
N ILE A 89 -19.16 1.86 3.10
CA ILE A 89 -19.94 3.10 3.16
C ILE A 89 -20.55 3.43 1.79
N ARG A 90 -19.74 3.41 0.73
CA ARG A 90 -20.16 3.79 -0.63
C ARG A 90 -21.21 2.86 -1.22
N TYR A 91 -21.11 1.57 -0.93
CA TYR A 91 -22.00 0.53 -1.47
C TYR A 91 -23.03 0.02 -0.46
N ARG A 92 -23.09 0.62 0.75
CA ARG A 92 -23.96 0.24 1.87
C ARG A 92 -23.93 -1.27 2.15
N LYS A 93 -22.73 -1.84 2.14
CA LYS A 93 -22.51 -3.27 2.44
C LYS A 93 -22.06 -3.43 3.89
N PRO A 94 -22.44 -4.52 4.57
CA PRO A 94 -21.88 -4.82 5.87
C PRO A 94 -20.36 -4.99 5.72
N LEU A 95 -19.60 -4.36 6.61
CA LEU A 95 -18.18 -4.65 6.76
C LEU A 95 -18.00 -6.15 7.06
N LEU A 96 -16.87 -6.74 6.66
CA LEU A 96 -16.57 -8.15 6.88
C LEU A 96 -16.90 -8.59 8.32
N PRO A 97 -17.24 -9.87 8.57
CA PRO A 97 -17.50 -10.37 9.93
C PRO A 97 -16.35 -9.99 10.87
N LEU A 98 -16.68 -9.52 12.08
CA LEU A 98 -15.70 -9.04 13.08
C LEU A 98 -14.52 -9.99 13.30
N ALA A 99 -14.73 -11.31 13.20
CA ALA A 99 -13.69 -12.32 13.34
C ALA A 99 -12.65 -12.28 12.20
N ALA A 100 -13.11 -12.09 10.96
CA ALA A 100 -12.22 -11.92 9.80
C ALA A 100 -11.46 -10.59 9.86
N GLN A 101 -12.09 -9.53 10.36
CA GLN A 101 -11.42 -8.25 10.62
C GLN A 101 -10.31 -8.39 11.67
N ARG A 102 -10.58 -9.08 12.79
CA ARG A 102 -9.60 -9.29 13.88
C ARG A 102 -8.43 -10.18 13.46
N LEU A 103 -8.68 -11.25 12.70
CA LEU A 103 -7.63 -12.13 12.20
C LEU A 103 -6.78 -11.44 11.13
N ALA A 104 -7.42 -10.73 10.19
CA ALA A 104 -6.70 -9.91 9.22
C ALA A 104 -5.79 -8.92 9.96
N PHE A 105 -6.33 -8.16 10.93
CA PHE A 105 -5.59 -7.19 11.72
C PHE A 105 -4.42 -7.80 12.53
N ALA A 106 -4.58 -9.00 13.09
CA ALA A 106 -3.51 -9.69 13.82
C ALA A 106 -2.37 -10.17 12.91
N VAL A 107 -2.70 -10.78 11.76
CA VAL A 107 -1.71 -11.18 10.74
C VAL A 107 -1.00 -9.94 10.17
N LEU A 108 -1.74 -8.85 10.02
CA LEU A 108 -1.26 -7.56 9.57
C LEU A 108 -0.19 -6.97 10.51
N LEU A 109 -0.47 -6.87 11.81
CA LEU A 109 0.49 -6.37 12.80
C LEU A 109 1.77 -7.21 12.84
N ALA A 110 1.64 -8.52 12.72
CA ALA A 110 2.79 -9.42 12.70
C ALA A 110 3.68 -9.26 11.46
N CYS A 111 3.09 -9.07 10.27
CA CYS A 111 3.85 -8.79 9.04
C CYS A 111 4.46 -7.38 9.02
N CYS A 112 3.86 -6.42 9.72
CA CYS A 112 4.32 -5.03 9.73
C CYS A 112 5.52 -4.77 10.63
N LEU A 113 5.70 -5.60 11.66
CA LEU A 113 6.88 -5.54 12.52
C LEU A 113 8.17 -6.00 11.83
N THR A 114 8.08 -6.69 10.70
CA THR A 114 9.21 -7.45 10.12
C THR A 114 9.72 -6.90 8.79
N ILE A 115 9.09 -5.88 8.20
CA ILE A 115 9.50 -5.30 6.91
C ILE A 115 9.95 -3.85 7.12
N PRO A 116 11.26 -3.55 7.02
CA PRO A 116 11.76 -2.18 7.07
C PRO A 116 11.23 -1.39 5.86
N SER A 117 10.59 -0.25 6.11
CA SER A 117 10.01 0.62 5.06
C SER A 117 11.04 1.02 3.99
N ASN A 118 12.27 1.26 4.46
CA ASN A 118 13.38 1.73 3.64
C ASN A 118 14.00 0.68 2.71
N TRP A 119 13.57 -0.59 2.73
CA TRP A 119 14.16 -1.65 1.89
C TRP A 119 13.95 -1.47 0.38
N THR A 120 13.01 -0.61 0.00
CA THR A 120 12.67 -0.33 -1.40
C THR A 120 13.11 1.06 -1.88
N GLN A 121 13.66 1.88 -0.99
CA GLN A 121 14.16 3.21 -1.31
C GLN A 121 15.60 3.13 -1.84
N ASP A 122 15.96 4.19 -2.55
CA ASP A 122 17.30 4.45 -3.08
C ASP A 122 17.88 3.25 -3.86
N VAL A 123 17.23 3.00 -5.00
CA VAL A 123 17.57 1.88 -5.89
C VAL A 123 19.01 2.00 -6.42
N PRO A 124 19.49 3.17 -6.89
CA PRO A 124 20.88 3.33 -7.30
C PRO A 124 21.87 3.03 -6.18
N ALA A 125 21.72 3.56 -4.97
CA ALA A 125 22.67 3.28 -3.88
C ALA A 125 22.70 1.79 -3.46
N ARG A 126 21.56 1.08 -3.51
CA ARG A 126 21.50 -0.34 -3.11
C ARG A 126 21.90 -1.35 -4.18
N TYR A 127 21.70 -1.00 -5.45
CA TYR A 127 21.81 -1.95 -6.56
C TYR A 127 22.84 -1.51 -7.62
N GLY A 128 23.37 -0.29 -7.55
CA GLY A 128 24.30 0.29 -8.52
C GLY A 128 25.55 -0.56 -8.74
N ASP A 129 26.16 -1.05 -7.67
CA ASP A 129 27.35 -1.91 -7.74
C ASP A 129 27.15 -3.20 -8.55
N ARG A 130 25.91 -3.68 -8.66
CA ARG A 130 25.56 -4.90 -9.39
C ARG A 130 25.19 -4.64 -10.85
N HIS A 131 24.93 -3.39 -11.23
CA HIS A 131 24.36 -3.04 -12.52
C HIS A 131 25.02 -1.77 -13.09
N ALA A 132 25.95 -1.96 -14.03
CA ALA A 132 26.59 -0.85 -14.73
C ALA A 132 25.54 0.06 -15.41
N GLY A 133 25.60 1.37 -15.12
CA GLY A 133 24.68 2.39 -15.63
C GLY A 133 23.45 2.67 -14.75
N LEU A 134 23.31 1.99 -13.61
CA LEU A 134 22.30 2.33 -12.60
C LEU A 134 22.88 3.42 -11.66
N GLU A 135 22.74 4.66 -12.08
CA GLU A 135 23.21 5.86 -11.36
C GLU A 135 22.01 6.75 -10.98
N ASP A 136 22.25 7.68 -10.06
CA ASP A 136 21.26 8.69 -9.70
C ASP A 136 20.93 9.59 -10.89
N THR A 137 19.64 9.76 -11.14
CA THR A 137 19.11 10.50 -12.29
C THR A 137 17.91 11.34 -11.87
N TRP A 138 17.40 12.19 -12.76
CA TRP A 138 16.16 12.93 -12.47
C TRP A 138 14.97 12.01 -12.15
N LEU A 139 14.98 10.77 -12.67
CA LEU A 139 13.95 9.76 -12.43
C LEU A 139 14.17 9.01 -11.10
N TYR A 140 15.43 8.85 -10.70
CA TYR A 140 15.88 8.26 -9.44
C TYR A 140 16.84 9.24 -8.73
N PRO A 141 16.31 10.30 -8.10
CA PRO A 141 17.15 11.21 -7.36
C PRO A 141 17.71 10.51 -6.12
N GLU A 142 18.89 10.95 -5.68
CA GLU A 142 19.48 10.54 -4.41
C GLU A 142 18.53 10.95 -3.25
N ILE A 143 18.25 10.01 -2.34
CA ILE A 143 17.36 10.23 -1.19
C ILE A 143 18.19 9.94 0.05
N ASP A 144 18.44 10.98 0.86
CA ASP A 144 19.10 10.79 2.15
C ASP A 144 18.14 10.07 3.12
N THR A 145 18.37 8.77 3.28
CA THR A 145 17.60 7.90 4.20
C THR A 145 18.29 7.72 5.55
N ALA A 146 19.36 8.48 5.82
CA ALA A 146 20.03 8.44 7.11
C ALA A 146 19.08 8.97 8.20
N PRO A 147 18.96 8.28 9.35
CA PRO A 147 18.23 8.84 10.47
C PRO A 147 18.94 10.14 10.93
N PRO A 148 18.17 11.16 11.36
CA PRO A 148 18.72 12.43 11.83
C PRO A 148 19.60 12.30 13.07
#